data_AF-A0A845R1S4-F1
#
_entry.id   AF-A0A845R1S4-F1
#
_cell.length_a   1.000
_cell.length_b   1.000
_cell.length_c   1.000
_cell.angle_alpha   90.00
_cell.angle_beta   90.00
_cell.angle_gamma   90.00
#
_symmetry.space_group_name_H-M   'P 1'
#
loop_
_entity.id
_entity.type
_entity.pdbx_description
1 polymer ?
#
loop_
_entity_poly.entity_id
_entity_poly.type
_entity_poly.pdbx_seq_one_letter_code
_entity_poly.pdbx_strand_id
1 'polypeptide(L)' 'MSNYILTTLNEEYAKEICCWKYDGEYSIYNLSDWNVVVENGWDLAIKERRESNFIAILLANQLIAHGGI' A
#
# COMPACT_ATOMS: atom_id res chain seq x y z
N MET A 1 17.65 9.22 16.14
CA MET A 1 16.47 8.32 16.22
C MET A 1 15.70 8.49 14.92
N SER A 2 15.44 7.40 14.20
CA SER A 2 14.55 7.44 13.03
C SER A 2 13.12 7.68 13.50
N ASN A 3 12.44 8.67 12.92
CA ASN A 3 11.06 9.00 13.27
C ASN A 3 10.10 8.24 12.34
N TYR A 4 9.45 7.22 12.88
CA TYR A 4 8.43 6.45 12.17
C TYR A 4 7.04 6.94 12.55
N ILE A 5 6.15 7.02 11.56
CA ILE A 5 4.74 7.41 11.75
C ILE A 5 3.87 6.27 11.25
N LEU A 6 2.95 5.81 12.10
CA LEU A 6 1.85 4.93 11.72
C LEU A 6 0.64 5.80 11.43
N THR A 7 0.02 5.62 10.26
CA THR A 7 -1.15 6.38 9.86
C THR A 7 -2.09 5.54 9.01
N THR A 8 -3.30 6.06 8.77
CA THR A 8 -4.29 5.44 7.90
C THR A 8 -3.74 5.28 6.48
N LEU A 9 -3.94 4.11 5.87
CA LEU A 9 -3.60 3.88 4.48
C LEU A 9 -4.64 4.59 3.58
N ASN A 10 -4.31 5.79 3.10
CA ASN A 10 -5.16 6.54 2.19
C ASN A 10 -5.02 6.06 0.73
N GLU A 11 -5.85 6.57 -0.18
CA GLU A 11 -5.85 6.14 -1.58
C GLU A 11 -4.53 6.43 -2.31
N GLU A 12 -3.86 7.56 -2.02
CA GLU A 12 -2.60 7.90 -2.66
C GLU A 12 -1.49 6.94 -2.26
N TYR A 13 -1.43 6.54 -0.98
CA TYR A 13 -0.53 5.48 -0.52
C TYR A 13 -0.86 4.13 -1.17
N ALA A 14 -2.14 3.80 -1.33
CA ALA A 14 -2.54 2.57 -2.02
C ALA A 14 -2.08 2.54 -3.49
N LYS A 15 -2.23 3.66 -4.21
CA LYS A 15 -1.72 3.82 -5.59
C LYS A 15 -0.21 3.70 -5.63
N GLU A 16 0.50 4.35 -4.70
CA GLU A 16 1.96 4.28 -4.61
C GLU A 16 2.45 2.83 -4.40
N ILE A 17 1.81 2.07 -3.51
CA ILE A 17 2.13 0.66 -3.26
C ILE A 17 1.96 -0.19 -4.53
N CYS A 18 0.92 0.07 -5.34
CA CYS A 18 0.73 -0.63 -6.62
C CYS A 18 1.88 -0.38 -7.62
N CYS A 19 2.59 0.73 -7.46
CA CYS A 19 3.76 1.08 -8.26
C CYS A 19 5.06 0.45 -7.75
N TRP A 20 5.09 -0.14 -6.55
CA TRP A 20 6.28 -0.84 -6.06
C TRP A 20 6.48 -2.14 -6.82
N LYS A 21 7.67 -2.28 -7.42
CA LYS A 21 8.04 -3.46 -8.19
C LYS A 21 9.36 -4.01 -7.66
N TYR A 22 9.36 -5.32 -7.43
CA TYR A 22 10.54 -6.15 -7.31
C TYR A 22 10.96 -6.61 -8.71
N ASP A 23 12.27 -6.62 -8.93
CA ASP A 23 12.89 -7.16 -10.14
C ASP A 23 13.30 -8.62 -9.95
N GLY A 24 13.58 -9.30 -11.06
CA GLY A 24 14.08 -10.68 -11.06
C GLY A 24 13.07 -11.70 -10.54
N GLU A 25 13.53 -12.70 -9.79
CA GLU A 25 12.69 -13.82 -9.33
C GLU A 25 11.57 -13.40 -8.38
N TYR A 26 11.73 -12.26 -7.69
CA TYR A 26 10.74 -11.73 -6.76
C TYR A 26 9.64 -10.91 -7.45
N SER A 27 9.71 -10.69 -8.76
CA SER A 27 8.67 -9.97 -9.50
C SER A 27 7.29 -10.64 -9.42
N ILE A 28 7.24 -11.93 -9.05
CA ILE A 28 6.00 -12.67 -8.80
C ILE A 28 5.18 -12.11 -7.62
N TYR A 29 5.82 -11.35 -6.73
CA TYR A 29 5.18 -10.72 -5.58
C TYR A 29 4.71 -9.28 -5.85
N ASN A 30 4.94 -8.77 -7.07
CA ASN A 30 4.50 -7.45 -7.45
C ASN A 30 2.98 -7.35 -7.34
N LEU A 31 2.50 -6.30 -6.70
CA LEU A 31 1.08 -6.02 -6.65
C LEU A 31 0.58 -5.64 -8.05
N SER A 32 -0.68 -6.00 -8.33
CA SER A 32 -1.39 -5.56 -9.51
C SER A 32 -1.43 -4.04 -9.58
N ASP A 33 -1.46 -3.50 -10.81
CA ASP A 33 -1.62 -2.06 -11.01
C ASP A 33 -2.97 -1.58 -10.45
N TRP A 34 -3.03 -0.32 -10.02
CA TRP A 34 -4.19 0.24 -9.32
C TRP A 34 -5.53 0.00 -10.03
N ASN A 35 -5.58 0.13 -11.35
CA ASN A 35 -6.81 -0.09 -12.11
C ASN A 35 -7.32 -1.54 -11.99
N VAL A 36 -6.42 -2.52 -11.97
CA VAL A 36 -6.76 -3.94 -11.79
C VAL A 36 -7.19 -4.22 -10.35
N VAL A 37 -6.58 -3.55 -9.37
CA VAL A 37 -6.99 -3.61 -7.95
C VAL A 37 -8.42 -3.09 -7.77
N VAL A 38 -8.76 -1.98 -8.44
CA VAL A 38 -10.12 -1.40 -8.44
C VAL A 38 -11.12 -2.30 -9.17
N GLU A 39 -10.79 -2.76 -10.38
CA GLU A 39 -11.65 -3.63 -11.20
C GLU A 39 -12.01 -4.93 -10.47
N ASN A 40 -11.05 -5.52 -9.77
CA ASN A 40 -11.26 -6.74 -9.00
C ASN A 40 -11.89 -6.50 -7.61
N GLY A 41 -12.16 -5.25 -7.23
CA GLY A 41 -12.80 -4.92 -5.96
C GLY A 41 -12.00 -5.33 -4.73
N TRP A 42 -10.66 -5.24 -4.79
CA TRP A 42 -9.80 -5.59 -3.65
C TRP A 42 -10.01 -4.62 -2.49
N ASP A 43 -9.80 -5.09 -1.26
CA ASP A 43 -9.97 -4.27 -0.05
C ASP A 43 -9.14 -2.99 -0.07
N LEU A 44 -7.97 -3.01 -0.72
CA LEU A 44 -7.11 -1.85 -0.93
C LEU A 44 -7.81 -0.74 -1.73
N ALA A 45 -8.71 -1.07 -2.65
CA ALA A 45 -9.48 -0.10 -3.44
C ALA A 45 -10.70 0.46 -2.69
N ILE A 46 -11.30 -0.31 -1.79
CA ILE A 46 -12.53 0.06 -1.08
C ILE A 46 -12.16 0.92 0.14
N LYS A 47 -12.55 2.20 0.14
CA LYS A 47 -12.13 3.17 1.17
C LYS A 47 -12.32 2.65 2.59
N GLU A 48 -13.52 2.19 2.94
CA GLU A 48 -13.85 1.77 4.30
C GLU A 48 -12.98 0.58 4.74
N ARG A 49 -12.75 -0.38 3.84
CA ARG A 49 -11.91 -1.55 4.12
C ARG A 49 -10.44 -1.20 4.15
N ARG A 50 -9.99 -0.33 3.24
CA ARG A 50 -8.61 0.14 3.18
C ARG A 50 -8.22 0.82 4.49
N GLU A 51 -9.07 1.72 4.96
CA GLU A 51 -8.82 2.51 6.17
C GLU A 51 -8.98 1.69 7.47
N SER A 52 -9.76 0.60 7.46
CA SER A 52 -9.96 -0.28 8.62
C SER A 52 -8.96 -1.45 8.71
N ASN A 53 -8.52 -1.97 7.56
CA ASN A 53 -7.74 -3.22 7.50
C ASN A 53 -6.25 -2.97 7.29
N PHE A 54 -5.83 -1.74 6.98
CA PHE A 54 -4.43 -1.47 6.66
C PHE A 54 -3.88 -0.20 7.31
N ILE A 55 -2.57 -0.23 7.58
CA ILE A 55 -1.78 0.91 8.05
C ILE A 55 -0.68 1.26 7.04
N ALA A 56 -0.39 2.55 6.94
CA ALA A 56 0.79 3.07 6.26
C ALA A 56 1.89 3.37 7.29
N ILE A 57 3.12 2.97 6.97
CA ILE A 57 4.31 3.19 7.78
C ILE A 57 5.21 4.17 7.04
N LEU A 58 5.44 5.33 7.65
CA LEU A 58 6.22 6.40 7.06
C LEU A 58 7.55 6.59 7.80
N LEU A 59 8.61 6.91 7.07
CA LEU A 59 9.89 7.37 7.59
C LEU A 59 10.23 8.72 6.94
N ALA A 60 10.47 9.76 7.75
CA ALA A 60 10.71 11.11 7.24
C ALA A 60 9.65 11.58 6.22
N ASN A 61 8.37 11.29 6.53
CA ASN A 61 7.19 11.56 5.70
C ASN A 61 7.14 10.80 4.35
N GLN A 62 8.02 9.84 4.10
CA GLN A 62 7.96 8.96 2.93
C GLN A 62 7.33 7.63 3.31
N LEU A 63 6.42 7.13 2.47
CA LEU A 63 5.85 5.80 2.64
C LEU A 63 6.95 4.75 2.38
N ILE A 64 7.17 3.85 3.34
CA ILE A 64 8.21 2.82 3.23
C ILE A 64 7.69 1.40 3.40
N ALA A 65 6.50 1.24 3.99
CA ALA A 65 5.85 -0.04 4.17
C ALA A 65 4.36 0.15 4.43
N HIS A 66 3.60 -0.94 4.25
CA HIS A 66 2.24 -1.07 4.71
C HIS A 66 2.06 -2.39 5.46
N GLY A 67 1.03 -2.47 6.29
CA GLY A 67 0.69 -3.69 7.04
C GLY A 67 -0.82 -3.87 7.13
N GLY A 68 -1.26 -5.12 7.27
CA GLY A 68 -2.63 -5.44 7.65
C GLY A 68 -2.83 -5.34 9.16
N ILE A 69 -4.05 -5.02 9.60
CA ILE A 69 -4.50 -5.00 11.00
C ILE A 69 -5.27 -6.30 11.30
#